data_AF-A0A9E1CJH3-F1
#
_entry.id   AF-A0A9E1CJH3-F1
#
_cell.length_a   1.000
_cell.length_b   1.000
_cell.length_c   1.000
_cell.angle_alpha   90.00
_cell.angle_beta   90.00
_cell.angle_gamma   90.00
#
_symmetry.space_group_name_H-M   'P 1'
#
loop_
_entity.id
_entity.type
_entity.pdbx_description
1 polymer ?
#
loop_
_entity_poly.entity_id
_entity_poly.type
_entity_poly.pdbx_seq_one_letter_code
_entity_poly.pdbx_strand_id
1 'polypeptide(L)'
;MKKDKQFSIRIAAQDLETIRQKAAQAHMSQSDYVTACCLGKRIVILDGLKEVLRQQKAIGNNLNQLTVLANMGKVQFANLDSAVQEFAKINTALRELQEGGVAKSQSSIQNRENHRRNFRRCIGGQ
;
A
#
# COMPACT_ATOMS: atom_id res chain seq x y z
N MET A 1 2.65 -17.31 1.06
CA MET A 1 1.60 -18.32 0.84
C MET A 1 2.10 -19.26 -0.24
N LYS A 2 2.04 -20.58 -0.03
CA LYS A 2 2.50 -21.55 -1.04
C LYS A 2 1.46 -21.62 -2.16
N LYS A 3 1.90 -21.49 -3.43
CA LYS A 3 1.06 -21.70 -4.62
C LYS A 3 1.42 -23.07 -5.20
N ASP A 4 0.74 -24.11 -4.75
CA ASP A 4 0.99 -25.51 -5.09
C ASP A 4 -0.01 -26.09 -6.11
N LYS A 5 -1.06 -25.36 -6.44
CA LYS A 5 -2.07 -25.76 -7.44
C LYS A 5 -1.79 -25.13 -8.80
N GLN A 6 -1.80 -25.95 -9.85
CA GLN A 6 -1.64 -25.52 -11.23
C GLN A 6 -3.00 -25.35 -11.91
N PHE A 7 -3.15 -24.26 -12.65
CA PHE A 7 -4.32 -23.97 -13.49
C PHE A 7 -3.83 -23.80 -14.93
N SER A 8 -4.36 -24.61 -15.85
CA SER A 8 -3.94 -24.65 -17.25
C SER A 8 -5.09 -24.26 -18.16
N ILE A 9 -4.83 -23.37 -19.12
CA ILE A 9 -5.80 -22.90 -20.11
C ILE A 9 -5.12 -22.92 -21.49
N ARG A 10 -5.86 -23.30 -22.53
CA ARG A 10 -5.44 -23.10 -23.93
C ARG A 10 -5.85 -21.71 -24.38
N ILE A 11 -4.90 -20.96 -24.91
CA ILE A 11 -5.07 -19.57 -25.32
C ILE A 11 -4.32 -19.33 -26.63
N ALA A 12 -4.83 -18.45 -27.48
CA ALA A 12 -4.14 -18.05 -28.68
C ALA A 12 -2.82 -17.32 -28.32
N ALA A 13 -1.80 -17.46 -29.16
CA ALA A 13 -0.50 -16.83 -28.92
C ALA A 13 -0.60 -15.29 -28.81
N GLN A 14 -1.47 -14.68 -29.60
CA GLN A 14 -1.71 -13.23 -29.61
C GLN A 14 -2.34 -12.73 -28.30
N ASP A 15 -3.31 -13.47 -27.76
CA ASP A 15 -3.95 -13.13 -26.49
C ASP A 15 -2.98 -13.31 -25.32
N LEU A 16 -2.15 -14.37 -25.37
CA LEU A 16 -1.10 -14.57 -24.38
C LEU A 16 -0.15 -13.38 -24.34
N GLU A 17 0.32 -12.91 -25.48
CA GLU A 17 1.23 -11.77 -25.58
C GLU A 17 0.58 -10.48 -25.03
N THR A 18 -0.70 -10.26 -25.34
CA THR A 18 -1.46 -9.14 -24.79
C THR A 18 -1.53 -9.20 -23.27
N ILE A 19 -1.74 -10.38 -22.68
CA ILE A 19 -1.73 -10.59 -21.22
C ILE A 19 -0.34 -10.30 -20.65
N ARG A 20 0.74 -10.73 -21.33
CA ARG A 20 2.11 -10.45 -20.88
C ARG A 20 2.39 -8.96 -20.79
N GLN A 21 2.02 -8.23 -21.84
CA GLN A 21 2.21 -6.78 -21.89
C GLN A 21 1.42 -6.06 -20.81
N LYS A 22 0.15 -6.43 -20.60
CA LYS A 22 -0.68 -5.86 -19.52
C LYS A 22 -0.14 -6.19 -18.12
N ALA A 23 0.36 -7.40 -17.92
CA ALA A 23 1.00 -7.78 -16.65
C ALA A 23 2.28 -6.96 -16.40
N ALA A 24 3.09 -6.74 -17.43
CA ALA A 24 4.30 -5.92 -17.35
C ALA A 24 3.98 -4.45 -17.04
N GLN A 25 2.96 -3.88 -17.69
CA GLN A 25 2.45 -2.53 -17.40
C GLN A 25 1.95 -2.41 -15.96
N ALA A 26 1.35 -3.46 -15.41
CA ALA A 26 0.91 -3.51 -14.01
C ALA A 26 2.05 -3.82 -13.02
N HIS A 27 3.30 -4.01 -13.48
CA HIS A 27 4.43 -4.45 -12.67
C HIS A 27 4.17 -5.77 -11.89
N MET A 28 3.42 -6.69 -12.49
CA MET A 28 3.04 -7.97 -11.88
C MET A 28 3.56 -9.16 -12.69
N SER A 29 3.72 -10.31 -12.04
CA SER A 29 3.91 -11.56 -12.78
C SER A 29 2.64 -11.90 -13.56
N GLN A 30 2.76 -12.64 -14.67
CA GLN A 30 1.59 -13.07 -15.46
C GLN A 30 0.58 -13.85 -14.60
N SER A 31 1.07 -14.73 -13.73
CA SER A 31 0.22 -15.51 -12.81
C SER A 31 -0.53 -14.61 -11.84
N ASP A 32 0.13 -13.63 -11.24
CA ASP A 32 -0.51 -12.69 -10.30
C ASP A 32 -1.52 -11.80 -11.01
N TYR A 33 -1.17 -11.30 -12.20
CA TYR A 33 -2.04 -10.46 -13.02
C TYR A 33 -3.33 -11.21 -13.40
N VAL A 34 -3.21 -12.41 -13.96
CA VAL A 34 -4.37 -13.24 -14.33
C VAL A 34 -5.20 -13.60 -13.10
N THR A 35 -4.56 -13.97 -11.99
CA THR A 35 -5.27 -14.26 -10.74
C THR A 35 -6.05 -13.05 -10.23
N ALA A 36 -5.45 -11.85 -10.29
CA ALA A 36 -6.11 -10.61 -9.87
C ALA A 36 -7.32 -10.30 -10.76
N CYS A 37 -7.17 -10.40 -12.08
CA CYS A 37 -8.25 -10.22 -13.05
C CYS A 37 -9.40 -11.21 -12.83
N CYS A 38 -9.11 -12.51 -12.68
CA CYS A 38 -10.13 -13.53 -12.47
C CYS A 38 -10.88 -13.40 -11.13
N LEU A 39 -10.23 -12.81 -10.12
CA LEU A 39 -10.84 -12.55 -8.81
C LEU A 39 -11.51 -11.17 -8.75
N GLY A 40 -11.57 -10.42 -9.86
CA GLY A 40 -12.16 -9.07 -9.89
C GLY A 40 -11.42 -8.06 -9.00
N LYS A 41 -10.14 -8.29 -8.69
CA LYS A 41 -9.36 -7.37 -7.88
C LYS A 41 -9.06 -6.11 -8.68
N ARG A 42 -9.25 -4.94 -8.06
CA ARG A 42 -8.82 -3.67 -8.65
C ARG A 42 -7.29 -3.62 -8.70
N ILE A 43 -6.74 -3.47 -9.91
CA ILE A 43 -5.32 -3.27 -10.16
C ILE A 43 -5.11 -1.76 -10.30
N VAL A 44 -4.39 -1.16 -9.37
CA VAL A 44 -4.07 0.27 -9.37
C VAL A 44 -2.57 0.42 -9.58
N ILE A 45 -2.18 1.13 -10.63
CA ILE A 45 -0.79 1.42 -10.95
C ILE A 45 -0.47 2.80 -10.39
N LEU A 46 0.48 2.88 -9.47
CA LEU A 46 0.92 4.12 -8.85
C LEU A 46 2.29 4.52 -9.41
N ASP A 47 2.27 5.07 -10.62
CA ASP A 47 3.46 5.63 -11.26
C ASP A 47 3.86 6.96 -10.59
N GLY A 48 5.17 7.26 -10.61
CA GLY A 48 5.68 8.54 -10.10
C GLY A 48 5.79 8.67 -8.57
N LEU A 49 5.38 7.66 -7.79
CA LEU A 49 5.50 7.70 -6.32
C LEU A 49 6.95 7.93 -5.85
N LYS A 50 7.94 7.37 -6.57
CA LYS A 50 9.36 7.61 -6.30
C LYS A 50 9.74 9.10 -6.43
N GLU A 51 9.16 9.80 -7.40
CA GLU A 51 9.43 11.22 -7.61
C GLU A 51 8.78 12.07 -6.51
N VAL A 52 7.56 11.72 -6.10
CA VAL A 52 6.88 12.35 -4.95
C VAL A 52 7.72 12.18 -3.68
N LEU A 53 8.22 10.97 -3.41
CA LEU A 53 9.10 10.71 -2.26
C LEU A 53 10.42 11.50 -2.34
N ARG A 54 10.99 11.65 -3.55
CA ARG A 54 12.22 12.43 -3.78
C ARG A 54 11.98 13.91 -3.43
N GLN A 55 10.89 14.49 -3.92
CA GLN A 55 10.52 15.88 -3.64
C GLN A 55 10.22 16.08 -2.15
N GLN A 56 9.51 15.13 -1.55
CA GLN A 56 9.21 15.17 -0.13
C GLN A 56 10.48 15.16 0.73
N LYS A 57 11.48 14.34 0.38
CA LYS A 57 12.79 14.35 1.05
C LYS A 57 13.51 15.68 0.89
N ALA A 58 13.44 16.30 -0.29
CA ALA A 58 14.03 17.62 -0.51
C ALA A 58 13.36 18.71 0.36
N ILE A 59 12.03 18.69 0.47
CA ILE A 59 11.28 19.58 1.38
C ILE A 59 11.71 19.36 2.83
N GLY A 60 11.80 18.10 3.28
CA GLY A 60 12.26 17.77 4.63
C GLY A 60 13.67 18.27 4.94
N ASN A 61 14.58 18.17 3.97
CA ASN A 61 15.94 18.72 4.11
C ASN A 61 15.94 20.24 4.24
N ASN A 62 15.13 20.94 3.44
CA ASN A 62 15.01 22.40 3.53
C ASN A 62 14.46 22.83 4.88
N LEU A 63 13.43 22.13 5.39
CA LEU A 63 12.88 22.36 6.72
C LEU A 63 13.94 22.13 7.80
N ASN A 64 14.73 21.06 7.71
CA ASN A 64 15.80 20.80 8.67
C ASN A 64 16.83 21.94 8.70
N GLN A 65 17.20 22.48 7.54
CA GLN A 65 18.10 23.64 7.46
C GLN A 65 17.48 24.89 8.11
N LEU A 66 16.21 25.17 7.83
CA LEU A 66 15.49 26.30 8.44
C LEU A 66 15.39 26.15 9.97
N THR A 67 15.11 24.95 10.48
CA THR A 67 15.10 24.68 11.93
C THR A 67 16.46 24.94 12.56
N VAL A 68 17.55 24.51 11.91
CA VAL A 68 18.91 24.79 12.39
C VAL A 68 19.18 26.30 12.43
N LEU A 69 18.80 27.04 11.38
CA LEU A 69 18.97 28.50 11.34
C LEU A 69 18.13 29.24 12.40
N ALA A 70 16.90 28.78 12.64
CA ALA A 70 16.03 29.31 13.68
C ALA A 70 16.60 29.03 15.09
N ASN A 71 17.08 27.80 15.34
CA ASN A 71 17.73 27.43 16.60
C ASN A 71 19.03 28.22 16.87
N MET A 72 19.73 28.63 15.81
CA MET A 72 20.90 29.51 15.90
C MET A 72 20.53 30.99 16.14
N GLY A 73 19.24 31.32 16.27
CA GLY A 73 18.75 32.71 16.41
C GLY A 73 18.93 33.57 15.16
N LYS A 74 19.27 32.97 14.01
CA LYS A 74 19.51 33.67 12.74
C LYS A 74 18.22 33.95 11.95
N VAL A 75 17.10 33.34 12.36
CA VAL A 75 15.77 33.55 11.76
C VAL A 75 14.76 33.77 12.89
N GLN A 76 14.16 34.95 12.95
CA GLN A 76 13.11 35.27 13.91
C GLN A 76 11.74 34.88 13.32
N PHE A 77 11.16 33.82 13.89
CA PHE A 77 9.79 33.31 13.69
C PHE A 77 9.32 33.17 12.22
N ALA A 78 9.62 32.01 11.62
CA ALA A 78 8.72 31.43 10.62
C ALA A 78 7.74 30.51 11.37
N ASN A 79 6.45 30.86 11.43
CA ASN A 79 5.42 29.96 11.96
C ASN A 79 5.30 28.74 11.02
N LEU A 80 5.89 27.61 11.42
CA LEU A 80 6.00 26.39 10.61
C LEU A 80 4.95 25.33 10.99
N ASP A 81 4.09 25.60 11.97
CA ASP A 81 3.14 24.60 12.51
C ASP A 81 2.21 24.06 11.43
N SER A 82 1.71 24.94 10.55
CA SER A 82 0.87 24.53 9.42
C SER A 82 1.63 23.67 8.42
N ALA A 83 2.90 23.96 8.15
CA ALA A 83 3.72 23.17 7.22
C ALA A 83 4.01 21.76 7.79
N VAL A 84 4.26 21.67 9.10
CA VAL A 84 4.45 20.39 9.80
C VAL A 84 3.18 19.53 9.72
N GLN A 85 2.00 20.12 9.96
CA GLN A 85 0.73 19.41 9.88
C GLN A 85 0.42 18.88 8.47
N GLU A 86 0.59 19.71 7.44
CA GLU A 86 0.35 19.28 6.06
C GLU A 86 1.35 18.20 5.62
N PHE A 87 2.61 18.30 6.05
CA PHE A 87 3.61 17.28 5.74
C PHE A 87 3.31 15.94 6.42
N ALA A 88 2.80 15.97 7.65
CA ALA A 88 2.38 14.76 8.37
C ALA A 88 1.19 14.07 7.67
N LYS A 89 0.23 14.85 7.15
CA LYS A 89 -0.90 14.32 6.35
C LYS A 89 -0.41 13.68 5.06
N ILE A 90 0.49 14.36 4.32
CA ILE A 90 1.08 13.82 3.09
C ILE A 90 1.84 12.52 3.37
N ASN A 91 2.66 12.47 4.44
CA ASN A 91 3.37 11.26 4.84
C ASN A 91 2.43 10.11 5.19
N THR A 92 1.33 10.40 5.89
CA THR A 92 0.32 9.39 6.25
C THR A 92 -0.35 8.85 5.00
N ALA A 93 -0.80 9.73 4.11
CA ALA A 93 -1.44 9.34 2.85
C ALA A 93 -0.49 8.52 1.96
N LEU A 94 0.79 8.92 1.85
CA LEU A 94 1.79 8.16 1.10
C LEU A 94 2.05 6.80 1.71
N ARG A 95 2.08 6.70 3.04
CA ARG A 95 2.23 5.44 3.75
C ARG A 95 1.04 4.51 3.51
N GLU A 96 -0.17 5.03 3.57
CA GLU A 96 -1.39 4.26 3.27
C GLU A 96 -1.42 3.77 1.82
N LEU A 97 -0.97 4.59 0.88
CA LEU A 97 -0.82 4.21 -0.53
C LEU A 97 0.27 3.15 -0.72
N GLN A 98 1.40 3.27 -0.02
CA GLN A 98 2.52 2.32 -0.09
C GLN A 98 2.20 0.98 0.57
N GLU A 99 1.43 0.98 1.65
CA GLU A 99 0.97 -0.24 2.34
C GLU A 99 -0.22 -0.91 1.61
N GLY A 100 -0.79 -0.26 0.59
CA GLY A 100 -1.64 -0.86 -0.43
C GLY A 100 -2.77 -1.72 0.14
N GLY A 101 -3.88 -1.10 0.52
CA GLY A 101 -5.15 -1.84 0.61
C GLY A 101 -5.18 -2.94 1.67
N VAL A 102 -4.52 -2.77 2.81
CA VAL A 102 -4.91 -3.47 4.04
C VAL A 102 -6.21 -2.85 4.54
N ALA A 103 -7.29 -2.97 3.74
CA ALA A 103 -8.55 -3.29 4.37
C ALA A 103 -8.24 -4.58 5.15
N LYS A 104 -8.03 -4.47 6.47
CA LYS A 104 -8.35 -5.56 7.37
C LYS A 104 -9.82 -5.83 7.10
N SER A 105 -10.09 -6.70 6.12
CA SER A 105 -11.43 -7.05 5.70
C SER A 105 -12.16 -7.38 6.99
N GLN A 106 -13.24 -6.66 7.31
CA GLN A 106 -13.96 -6.84 8.56
C GLN A 106 -14.36 -8.32 8.76
N SER A 107 -14.44 -9.09 7.67
CA SER A 107 -14.57 -10.56 7.67
C SER A 107 -13.50 -11.31 8.46
N SER A 108 -12.26 -10.81 8.53
CA SER A 108 -11.15 -11.44 9.26
C SER A 108 -11.15 -11.16 10.76
N ILE A 109 -11.73 -10.02 11.19
CA ILE A 109 -11.97 -9.72 12.61
C ILE A 109 -13.20 -10.49 13.10
N GLN A 110 -14.27 -10.52 12.30
CA GLN A 110 -15.48 -11.30 12.60
C GLN A 110 -15.18 -12.81 12.69
N ASN A 111 -14.34 -13.36 11.81
CA ASN A 111 -13.95 -14.78 11.87
C ASN A 111 -13.06 -15.11 13.08
N ARG A 112 -12.19 -14.19 13.52
CA ARG A 112 -11.40 -14.39 14.75
C ARG A 112 -12.25 -14.33 16.00
N GLU A 113 -13.25 -13.44 16.05
CA GLU A 113 -14.22 -13.41 17.15
C GLU A 113 -15.14 -14.62 17.15
N ASN A 114 -15.65 -15.06 15.99
CA ASN A 114 -16.47 -16.25 15.89
C ASN A 114 -15.70 -17.51 16.28
N HIS A 115 -14.43 -17.65 15.88
CA HIS A 115 -13.60 -18.77 16.34
C HIS A 115 -13.33 -18.72 17.85
N ARG A 116 -13.09 -17.55 18.45
CA ARG A 116 -12.94 -17.42 19.91
C ARG A 116 -14.23 -17.73 20.67
N ARG A 117 -15.39 -17.30 20.17
CA ARG A 117 -16.71 -17.63 20.76
C ARG A 117 -17.01 -19.12 20.65
N ASN A 118 -16.73 -19.73 19.50
CA ASN A 118 -16.96 -21.17 19.29
C ASN A 118 -16.02 -22.02 20.13
N PHE A 119 -14.75 -21.62 20.26
CA PHE A 119 -13.78 -22.32 21.11
C PHE A 119 -14.20 -22.25 22.58
N ARG A 120 -14.60 -21.08 23.13
CA ARG A 120 -15.13 -21.00 24.50
C ARG A 120 -16.39 -21.86 24.73
N ARG A 121 -17.23 -22.03 23.70
CA ARG A 121 -18.44 -22.86 23.77
C ARG A 121 -18.13 -24.36 23.77
N CYS A 122 -17.02 -24.77 23.15
CA CYS A 122 -16.54 -26.16 23.16
C CYS A 122 -15.81 -26.56 24.46
N ILE A 123 -15.27 -25.61 25.23
CA ILE A 123 -14.54 -25.93 26.49
C ILE A 123 -15.42 -25.71 27.74
N GLY A 124 -16.62 -25.12 27.59
CA GLY A 124 -17.57 -24.87 28.69
C GLY A 124 -18.82 -25.77 28.63
N GLY A 125 -18.67 -27.02 28.18
CA GLY A 125 -19.77 -27.94 27.92
C GLY A 125 -19.73 -29.22 28.75
N GLN A 126 -19.59 -29.10 30.06
CA GLN A 126 -20.34 -29.79 31.13
C GLN A 126 -19.96 -29.17 32.47
#